data_AF-A0A0S4FN72-F1
#
_entry.id   AF-A0A0S4FN72-F1
#
_cell.length_a   1.000
_cell.length_b   1.000
_cell.length_c   1.000
_cell.angle_alpha   90.00
_cell.angle_beta   90.00
_cell.angle_gamma   90.00
#
_symmetry.space_group_name_H-M   'P 1'
#
loop_
_entity.id
_entity.type
_entity.pdbx_description
1 polymer ?
#
loop_
_entity_poly.entity_id
_entity_poly.type
_entity_poly.pdbx_seq_one_letter_code
_entity_poly.pdbx_strand_id
1 'polypeptide(L)'
;MVKDVIDFYYFSGTGNTLLVVQKMRDVFTEKGIPVNLHPMERSKPDNINLNHTIGLGFPIAELSTYNFVWNFIRGLPETDQNTEIFMVDTLAGISGGIVGPVYEIVKKKGYHPIGAREIVMPPNIFYIEDEETSKEKVQRGLIRAEQYAGELCTGNSQWDKSSIFSRTVYYTSLAGLKITESSVNQKLLHLKTDEAECKSCGICVKLCPVHNITMDEGKTPEHGFNCEYCLRCTSLCPRGAISCPFNYQGKTYHAVKAKEFLK
;
A
#
# COMPACT_ATOMS: atom_id res chain seq x y z
N MET A 1 12.53 19.55 -7.86
CA MET A 1 12.18 20.02 -6.51
C MET A 1 10.68 20.01 -6.49
N VAL A 2 10.07 19.37 -5.50
CA VAL A 2 8.60 19.24 -5.43
C VAL A 2 7.92 20.60 -5.62
N LYS A 3 6.92 20.67 -6.52
CA LYS A 3 6.08 21.86 -6.77
C LYS A 3 5.29 22.29 -5.52
N ASP A 4 4.57 23.40 -5.66
CA ASP A 4 3.86 24.10 -4.58
C ASP A 4 2.83 23.26 -3.79
N VAL A 5 2.24 22.18 -4.35
CA VAL A 5 1.27 21.30 -3.67
C VAL A 5 1.48 19.84 -4.07
N ILE A 6 1.30 18.91 -3.12
CA ILE A 6 1.37 17.46 -3.36
C ILE A 6 -0.02 16.81 -3.22
N ASP A 7 -0.45 16.07 -4.24
CA ASP A 7 -1.50 15.07 -4.10
C ASP A 7 -0.86 13.69 -3.91
N PHE A 8 -0.90 13.18 -2.68
CA PHE A 8 -0.25 11.92 -2.29
C PHE A 8 -1.28 10.80 -2.25
N TYR A 9 -1.33 10.02 -3.33
CA TYR A 9 -2.17 8.83 -3.44
C TYR A 9 -1.49 7.67 -2.76
N TYR A 10 -2.21 6.97 -1.87
CA TYR A 10 -1.62 5.87 -1.13
C TYR A 10 -2.57 4.72 -0.85
N PHE A 11 -2.00 3.53 -0.72
CA PHE A 11 -2.64 2.39 -0.10
C PHE A 11 -1.83 1.90 1.09
N SER A 12 -2.49 1.34 2.10
CA SER A 12 -1.80 0.59 3.15
C SER A 12 -2.65 -0.59 3.61
N GLY A 13 -2.07 -1.78 3.64
CA GLY A 13 -2.71 -2.96 4.21
C GLY A 13 -2.85 -2.81 5.73
N THR A 14 -1.77 -3.04 6.46
CA THR A 14 -1.78 -3.07 7.94
C THR A 14 -1.15 -1.83 8.59
N GLY A 15 -0.92 -0.74 7.84
CA GLY A 15 -0.60 0.58 8.40
C GLY A 15 0.84 1.06 8.22
N ASN A 16 1.78 0.21 7.83
CA ASN A 16 3.18 0.60 7.62
C ASN A 16 3.32 1.76 6.62
N THR A 17 2.72 1.60 5.45
CA THR A 17 2.72 2.63 4.40
C THR A 17 2.00 3.91 4.86
N LEU A 18 0.92 3.78 5.63
CA LEU A 18 0.23 4.95 6.17
C LEU A 18 1.15 5.76 7.10
N LEU A 19 1.90 5.10 7.99
CA LEU A 19 2.86 5.78 8.85
C LEU A 19 3.96 6.50 8.05
N VAL A 20 4.49 5.84 7.01
CA VAL A 20 5.50 6.43 6.11
C VAL A 20 4.94 7.66 5.38
N VAL A 21 3.75 7.55 4.79
CA VAL A 21 3.10 8.64 4.05
C VAL A 21 2.78 9.81 4.98
N GLN A 22 2.29 9.54 6.20
CA GLN A 22 2.03 10.58 7.20
C GLN A 22 3.33 11.29 7.62
N LYS A 23 4.41 10.54 7.84
CA LYS A 23 5.70 11.15 8.20
C LYS A 23 6.25 12.03 7.08
N MET A 24 6.15 11.58 5.82
CA MET A 24 6.54 12.40 4.67
C MET A 24 5.67 13.66 4.55
N ARG A 25 4.35 13.53 4.71
CA ARG A 25 3.40 14.65 4.73
C ARG A 25 3.80 15.70 5.77
N ASP A 26 4.16 15.27 6.98
CA ASP A 26 4.56 16.18 8.05
C ASP A 26 5.80 16.97 7.66
N VAL A 27 6.82 16.31 7.11
CA VAL A 27 8.06 16.96 6.62
C VAL A 27 7.77 17.96 5.49
N PHE A 28 6.93 17.59 4.52
CA PHE A 28 6.54 18.50 3.44
C PHE A 28 5.80 19.73 3.99
N THR A 29 4.87 19.52 4.92
CA THR A 29 4.08 20.59 5.54
C THR A 29 4.97 21.54 6.37
N GLU A 30 5.94 21.00 7.11
CA GLU A 30 6.96 21.79 7.83
C GLU A 30 7.82 22.65 6.90
N LYS A 31 7.99 22.21 5.64
CA LYS A 31 8.67 22.99 4.58
C LYS A 31 7.74 23.94 3.82
N GLY A 32 6.49 24.07 4.24
CA GLY A 32 5.50 24.96 3.61
C GLY A 32 4.87 24.40 2.34
N ILE A 33 5.01 23.10 2.07
CA ILE A 33 4.39 22.41 0.92
C ILE A 33 3.11 21.70 1.40
N PRO A 34 1.91 22.18 1.04
CA PRO A 34 0.67 21.51 1.39
C PRO A 34 0.57 20.12 0.74
N VAL A 35 0.00 19.17 1.49
CA VAL A 35 -0.14 17.79 1.04
C VAL A 35 -1.56 17.30 1.28
N ASN A 36 -2.21 16.87 0.20
CA ASN A 36 -3.50 16.18 0.25
C ASN A 36 -3.26 14.68 0.23
N LEU A 37 -3.82 13.95 1.20
CA LEU A 37 -3.71 12.49 1.25
C LEU A 37 -4.95 11.84 0.63
N HIS A 38 -4.74 10.98 -0.36
CA HIS A 38 -5.81 10.34 -1.13
C HIS A 38 -5.69 8.81 -1.04
N PRO A 39 -6.58 8.10 -0.31
CA PRO A 39 -6.61 6.64 -0.33
C PRO A 39 -6.89 6.14 -1.75
N MET A 40 -6.02 5.30 -2.31
CA MET A 40 -6.13 4.80 -3.69
C MET A 40 -7.44 4.04 -3.91
N GLU A 41 -7.89 3.28 -2.92
CA GLU A 41 -9.15 2.52 -2.98
C GLU A 41 -10.41 3.41 -2.98
N ARG A 42 -10.28 4.71 -2.71
CA ARG A 42 -11.37 5.71 -2.79
C ARG A 42 -11.11 6.77 -3.86
N SER A 43 -10.06 6.61 -4.66
CA SER A 43 -9.60 7.61 -5.63
C SER A 43 -9.84 7.12 -7.06
N LYS A 44 -10.05 8.06 -7.99
CA LYS A 44 -10.15 7.76 -9.42
C LYS A 44 -8.86 8.19 -10.12
N PRO A 45 -8.14 7.26 -10.78
CA PRO A 45 -6.83 7.58 -11.34
C PRO A 45 -6.89 8.52 -12.56
N ASP A 46 -8.04 8.62 -13.23
CA ASP A 46 -8.27 9.50 -14.39
C ASP A 46 -8.65 10.94 -14.03
N ASN A 47 -8.88 11.23 -12.75
CA ASN A 47 -9.30 12.53 -12.24
C ASN A 47 -8.33 13.05 -11.17
N ILE A 48 -7.07 13.26 -11.57
CA ILE A 48 -6.02 13.81 -10.71
C ILE A 48 -5.60 15.20 -11.18
N ASN A 49 -5.10 16.03 -10.27
CA ASN A 49 -4.65 17.38 -10.63
C ASN A 49 -3.20 17.38 -11.14
N LEU A 50 -3.04 17.50 -12.46
CA LEU A 50 -1.74 17.47 -13.13
C LEU A 50 -0.85 18.68 -12.86
N ASN A 51 -1.38 19.75 -12.25
CA ASN A 51 -0.59 20.89 -11.80
C ASN A 51 0.13 20.63 -10.48
N HIS A 52 -0.32 19.66 -9.69
CA HIS A 52 0.32 19.26 -8.43
C HIS A 52 1.45 18.25 -8.67
N THR A 53 2.35 18.10 -7.70
CA THR A 53 3.24 16.94 -7.66
C THR A 53 2.46 15.72 -7.18
N ILE A 54 2.62 14.60 -7.88
CA ILE A 54 1.92 13.35 -7.57
C ILE A 54 2.82 12.45 -6.70
N GLY A 55 2.34 12.06 -5.53
CA GLY A 55 2.98 11.05 -4.70
C GLY A 55 2.25 9.71 -4.83
N LEU A 56 3.01 8.60 -4.96
CA LEU A 56 2.47 7.24 -4.92
C LEU A 56 3.04 6.50 -3.70
N GLY A 57 2.18 6.03 -2.80
CA GLY A 57 2.57 5.30 -1.59
C GLY A 57 1.91 3.93 -1.51
N PHE A 58 2.65 2.82 -1.57
CA PHE A 58 1.99 1.50 -1.49
C PHE A 58 2.87 0.40 -0.88
N PRO A 59 2.28 -0.63 -0.26
CA PRO A 59 3.03 -1.80 0.17
C PRO A 59 3.40 -2.74 -0.98
N ILE A 60 4.53 -3.42 -0.82
CA ILE A 60 4.88 -4.60 -1.61
C ILE A 60 4.08 -5.81 -1.11
N ALA A 61 3.52 -6.56 -2.06
CA ALA A 61 2.90 -7.87 -1.85
C ALA A 61 3.34 -8.81 -2.98
N GLU A 62 3.75 -10.03 -2.65
CA GLU A 62 4.16 -11.05 -3.64
C GLU A 62 5.23 -10.57 -4.65
N LEU A 63 6.27 -9.87 -4.20
CA LEU A 63 7.30 -9.29 -5.09
C LEU A 63 6.71 -8.33 -6.15
N SER A 64 5.60 -7.69 -5.80
CA SER A 64 4.80 -6.78 -6.61
C SER A 64 4.00 -5.85 -5.69
N THR A 65 2.82 -5.42 -6.12
CA THR A 65 1.81 -4.78 -5.27
C THR A 65 0.42 -5.30 -5.64
N TYR A 66 -0.61 -4.77 -4.98
CA TYR A 66 -2.01 -5.12 -5.13
C TYR A 66 -2.53 -4.78 -6.52
N ASN A 67 -3.52 -5.53 -7.01
CA ASN A 67 -4.00 -5.37 -8.38
C ASN A 67 -4.73 -4.03 -8.57
N PHE A 68 -5.53 -3.59 -7.60
CA PHE A 68 -6.12 -2.25 -7.69
C PHE A 68 -5.07 -1.12 -7.64
N VAL A 69 -3.93 -1.32 -6.96
CA VAL A 69 -2.81 -0.35 -6.98
C VAL A 69 -2.19 -0.30 -8.38
N TRP A 70 -1.94 -1.44 -9.00
CA TRP A 70 -1.50 -1.50 -10.39
C TRP A 70 -2.50 -0.85 -11.36
N ASN A 71 -3.79 -1.10 -11.16
CA ASN A 71 -4.85 -0.49 -11.96
C ASN A 71 -4.87 1.03 -11.78
N PHE A 72 -4.65 1.52 -10.57
CA PHE A 72 -4.52 2.95 -10.30
C PHE A 72 -3.33 3.56 -11.08
N ILE A 73 -2.13 2.99 -10.95
CA ILE A 73 -0.91 3.49 -11.62
C ILE A 73 -1.05 3.46 -13.15
N ARG A 74 -1.61 2.38 -13.71
CA ARG A 74 -1.86 2.26 -15.16
C ARG A 74 -2.98 3.17 -15.65
N GLY A 75 -3.95 3.48 -14.77
CA GLY A 75 -5.09 4.35 -15.04
C GLY A 75 -4.79 5.84 -14.97
N LEU A 76 -3.61 6.25 -14.51
CA LEU A 76 -3.19 7.66 -14.53
C LEU A 76 -3.33 8.24 -15.94
N PRO A 77 -3.78 9.50 -16.12
CA PRO A 77 -3.91 10.11 -17.43
C PRO A 77 -2.54 10.32 -18.08
N GLU A 78 -2.51 10.55 -19.39
CA GLU A 78 -1.33 11.07 -20.06
C GLU A 78 -1.21 12.58 -19.81
N THR A 79 0.00 13.12 -19.81
CA THR A 79 0.27 14.54 -19.53
C THR A 79 1.47 15.04 -20.34
N ASP A 80 1.41 16.30 -20.79
CA ASP A 80 2.51 17.06 -21.38
C ASP A 80 2.97 18.21 -20.46
N GLN A 81 2.39 18.32 -19.25
CA GLN A 81 2.59 19.44 -18.31
C GLN A 81 3.83 19.29 -17.43
N ASN A 82 4.73 18.37 -17.77
CA ASN A 82 5.89 17.99 -16.97
C ASN A 82 5.50 17.75 -15.50
N THR A 83 4.38 17.06 -15.27
CA THR A 83 3.83 16.76 -13.94
C THR A 83 4.84 15.91 -13.17
N GLU A 84 5.31 16.42 -12.04
CA GLU A 84 6.27 15.70 -11.21
C GLU A 84 5.59 14.52 -10.51
N ILE A 85 6.30 13.40 -10.41
CA ILE A 85 5.82 12.20 -9.72
C ILE A 85 6.93 11.53 -8.92
N PHE A 86 6.61 11.07 -7.72
CA PHE A 86 7.51 10.26 -6.90
C PHE A 86 6.79 9.02 -6.38
N MET A 87 7.55 8.01 -5.94
CA MET A 87 6.98 6.86 -5.25
C MET A 87 7.73 6.50 -3.97
N VAL A 88 6.98 6.00 -3.00
CA VAL A 88 7.51 5.29 -1.85
C VAL A 88 6.78 3.96 -1.71
N ASP A 89 7.51 2.88 -1.53
CA ASP A 89 6.92 1.61 -1.14
C ASP A 89 7.45 1.11 0.19
N THR A 90 6.66 0.25 0.82
CA THR A 90 7.05 -0.42 2.06
C THR A 90 7.11 -1.92 1.86
N LEU A 91 8.15 -2.56 2.37
CA LEU A 91 8.42 -3.98 2.17
C LEU A 91 9.05 -4.62 3.40
N ALA A 92 8.89 -5.94 3.55
CA ALA A 92 9.57 -6.68 4.61
C ALA A 92 11.03 -7.02 4.26
N GLY A 93 11.31 -7.23 2.97
CA GLY A 93 12.61 -7.73 2.49
C GLY A 93 12.96 -7.16 1.12
N ILE A 94 12.54 -7.83 0.06
CA ILE A 94 12.80 -7.43 -1.33
C ILE A 94 11.49 -7.11 -2.07
N SER A 95 11.53 -6.12 -2.97
CA SER A 95 10.33 -5.68 -3.70
C SER A 95 10.00 -6.51 -4.94
N GLY A 96 11.00 -7.22 -5.48
CA GLY A 96 10.88 -7.83 -6.81
C GLY A 96 11.10 -6.86 -7.98
N GLY A 97 11.64 -5.66 -7.72
CA GLY A 97 12.01 -4.72 -8.76
C GLY A 97 10.87 -3.87 -9.30
N ILE A 98 9.84 -3.58 -8.48
CA ILE A 98 8.66 -2.79 -8.86
C ILE A 98 9.00 -1.36 -9.33
N VAL A 99 10.10 -0.80 -8.83
CA VAL A 99 10.57 0.57 -9.10
C VAL A 99 10.74 0.81 -10.61
N GLY A 100 11.27 -0.18 -11.34
CA GLY A 100 11.49 -0.09 -12.79
C GLY A 100 10.17 -0.07 -13.59
N PRO A 101 9.30 -1.08 -13.47
CA PRO A 101 8.00 -1.07 -14.14
C PRO A 101 7.14 0.16 -13.85
N VAL A 102 7.12 0.67 -12.61
CA VAL A 102 6.40 1.92 -12.29
C VAL A 102 7.03 3.09 -13.04
N TYR A 103 8.37 3.23 -13.03
CA TYR A 103 9.08 4.25 -13.80
C TYR A 103 8.67 4.25 -15.27
N GLU A 104 8.70 3.09 -15.92
CA GLU A 104 8.37 2.95 -17.34
C GLU A 104 6.92 3.35 -17.64
N ILE A 105 5.98 2.95 -16.78
CA ILE A 105 4.55 3.31 -16.95
C ILE A 105 4.37 4.83 -16.86
N VAL A 106 4.88 5.47 -15.81
CA VAL A 106 4.68 6.91 -15.61
C VAL A 106 5.47 7.74 -16.62
N LYS A 107 6.68 7.29 -17.02
CA LYS A 107 7.44 7.94 -18.09
C LYS A 107 6.73 7.89 -19.43
N LYS A 108 6.17 6.73 -19.80
CA LYS A 108 5.42 6.57 -21.04
C LYS A 108 4.20 7.49 -21.10
N LYS A 109 3.60 7.80 -19.94
CA LYS A 109 2.48 8.74 -19.81
C LYS A 109 2.89 10.22 -19.78
N GLY A 110 4.18 10.54 -19.88
CA GLY A 110 4.69 11.91 -19.96
C GLY A 110 4.99 12.59 -18.61
N TYR A 111 4.93 11.86 -17.49
CA TYR A 111 5.30 12.40 -16.19
C TYR A 111 6.82 12.64 -16.07
N HIS A 112 7.18 13.48 -15.09
CA HIS A 112 8.54 13.76 -14.67
C HIS A 112 8.85 13.03 -13.34
N PRO A 113 9.48 11.84 -13.37
CA PRO A 113 9.76 11.07 -12.17
C PRO A 113 10.93 11.70 -11.42
N ILE A 114 10.67 12.17 -10.20
CA ILE A 114 11.64 12.92 -9.38
C ILE A 114 12.30 12.08 -8.28
N GLY A 115 11.75 10.90 -7.95
CA GLY A 115 12.36 10.03 -6.96
C GLY A 115 11.57 8.75 -6.71
N ALA A 116 12.29 7.70 -6.29
CA ALA A 116 11.69 6.47 -5.77
C ALA A 116 12.43 6.00 -4.51
N ARG A 117 11.70 5.46 -3.53
CA ARG A 117 12.30 4.87 -2.33
C ARG A 117 11.54 3.65 -1.84
N GLU A 118 12.29 2.59 -1.55
CA GLU A 118 11.79 1.39 -0.89
C GLU A 118 12.16 1.45 0.59
N ILE A 119 11.18 1.31 1.49
CA ILE A 119 11.37 1.46 2.95
C ILE A 119 11.03 0.16 3.66
N VAL A 120 12.04 -0.46 4.26
CA VAL A 120 11.86 -1.69 5.03
C VAL A 120 11.01 -1.43 6.28
N MET A 121 9.94 -2.20 6.42
CA MET A 121 8.97 -2.16 7.52
C MET A 121 8.66 -3.59 8.01
N PRO A 122 8.00 -3.78 9.18
CA PRO A 122 7.69 -5.12 9.67
C PRO A 122 6.79 -5.93 8.71
N PRO A 123 6.99 -7.25 8.60
CA PRO A 123 6.10 -8.13 7.85
C PRO A 123 4.73 -8.22 8.51
N ASN A 124 3.70 -8.40 7.69
CA ASN A 124 2.32 -8.57 8.14
C ASN A 124 1.71 -9.94 7.77
N ILE A 125 2.45 -10.74 6.99
CA ILE A 125 2.01 -12.01 6.43
C ILE A 125 3.11 -13.07 6.59
N PHE A 126 2.72 -14.33 6.75
CA PHE A 126 3.56 -15.52 7.00
C PHE A 126 4.23 -15.53 8.37
N TYR A 127 5.12 -14.57 8.63
CA TYR A 127 5.87 -14.45 9.86
C TYR A 127 5.63 -13.07 10.48
N ILE A 128 5.15 -13.06 11.72
CA ILE A 128 4.96 -11.83 12.50
C ILE A 128 6.08 -11.73 13.51
N GLU A 129 6.84 -10.65 13.41
CA GLU A 129 7.93 -10.33 14.33
C GLU A 129 7.40 -9.96 15.71
N ASP A 130 8.26 -10.09 16.72
CA ASP A 130 7.96 -9.59 18.05
C ASP A 130 7.79 -8.05 18.04
N GLU A 131 7.18 -7.55 19.11
CA GLU A 131 6.81 -6.14 19.21
C GLU A 131 8.03 -5.20 19.24
N GLU A 132 9.12 -5.60 19.88
CA GLU A 132 10.34 -4.79 19.99
C GLU A 132 11.02 -4.66 18.63
N THR A 133 11.28 -5.78 17.96
CA THR A 133 11.80 -5.81 16.59
C THR A 133 10.93 -5.00 15.63
N SER A 134 9.60 -5.15 15.75
CA SER A 134 8.65 -4.41 14.92
C SER A 134 8.74 -2.89 15.16
N LYS A 135 8.81 -2.45 16.43
CA LYS A 135 8.95 -1.04 16.80
C LYS A 135 10.24 -0.45 16.26
N GLU A 136 11.37 -1.14 16.41
CA GLU A 136 12.66 -0.68 15.88
C GLU A 136 12.63 -0.51 14.36
N LYS A 137 12.07 -1.48 13.63
CA LYS A 137 11.92 -1.39 12.18
C LYS A 137 11.03 -0.23 11.77
N VAL A 138 9.90 -0.02 12.45
CA VAL A 138 9.05 1.14 12.21
C VAL A 138 9.84 2.44 12.40
N GLN A 139 10.54 2.61 13.53
CA GLN A 139 11.34 3.82 13.79
C GLN A 139 12.40 4.05 12.71
N ARG A 140 13.15 3.01 12.34
CA ARG A 140 14.14 3.05 11.25
C ARG A 140 13.51 3.37 9.89
N GLY A 141 12.28 2.93 9.64
CA GLY A 141 11.53 3.24 8.44
C GLY A 141 11.08 4.70 8.41
N LEU A 142 10.63 5.25 9.54
CA LEU A 142 10.23 6.65 9.66
C LEU A 142 11.40 7.62 9.49
N ILE A 143 12.59 7.27 9.98
CA ILE A 143 13.82 8.06 9.72
C ILE A 143 14.12 8.09 8.22
N ARG A 144 14.00 6.96 7.52
CA ARG A 144 14.19 6.91 6.06
C ARG A 144 13.14 7.70 5.31
N ALA A 145 11.89 7.66 5.75
CA ALA A 145 10.79 8.45 5.18
C ALA A 145 11.05 9.95 5.32
N GLU A 146 11.55 10.39 6.48
CA GLU A 146 11.95 11.77 6.74
C GLU A 146 13.09 12.22 5.82
N GLN A 147 14.15 11.42 5.73
CA GLN A 147 15.29 11.67 4.84
C GLN A 147 14.84 11.79 3.38
N TYR A 148 14.02 10.85 2.92
CA TYR A 148 13.53 10.83 1.55
C TYR A 148 12.65 12.04 1.21
N ALA A 149 11.75 12.45 2.11
CA ALA A 149 10.98 13.69 1.93
C ALA A 149 11.90 14.92 1.84
N GLY A 150 12.94 14.99 2.68
CA GLY A 150 13.95 16.06 2.61
C GLY A 150 14.74 16.09 1.30
N GLU A 151 15.11 14.92 0.77
CA GLU A 151 15.77 14.79 -0.54
C GLU A 151 14.87 15.28 -1.68
N LEU A 152 13.57 14.96 -1.64
CA LEU A 152 12.58 15.44 -2.60
C LEU A 152 12.43 16.97 -2.57
N CYS A 153 12.37 17.56 -1.36
CA CYS A 153 12.33 19.01 -1.18
C CYS A 153 13.57 19.72 -1.72
N THR A 154 14.74 19.09 -1.63
CA THR A 154 16.01 19.69 -2.08
C THR A 154 16.35 19.35 -3.54
N GLY A 155 15.57 18.48 -4.19
CA GLY A 155 15.86 18.00 -5.54
C GLY A 155 17.04 17.02 -5.62
N ASN A 156 17.49 16.48 -4.48
CA ASN A 156 18.60 15.53 -4.39
C ASN A 156 18.14 14.06 -4.50
N SER A 157 16.83 13.83 -4.66
CA SER A 157 16.29 12.50 -4.90
C SER A 157 16.53 12.04 -6.34
N GLN A 158 16.54 10.72 -6.53
CA GLN A 158 16.65 10.11 -7.85
C GLN A 158 15.69 8.93 -7.97
N TRP A 159 15.20 8.71 -9.17
CA TRP A 159 14.50 7.48 -9.52
C TRP A 159 15.48 6.58 -10.27
N ASP A 160 16.17 5.72 -9.51
CA ASP A 160 17.14 4.81 -10.12
C ASP A 160 16.42 3.78 -10.99
N LYS A 161 16.92 3.62 -12.21
CA LYS A 161 16.40 2.72 -13.25
C LYS A 161 17.05 1.32 -13.14
N SER A 162 17.97 1.14 -12.19
CA SER A 162 18.84 -0.02 -12.11
C SER A 162 18.07 -1.28 -11.66
N SER A 163 17.53 -2.01 -12.64
CA SER A 163 17.66 -3.48 -12.68
C SER A 163 17.13 -4.00 -14.01
N ILE A 164 18.02 -4.45 -14.89
CA ILE A 164 17.67 -5.23 -16.08
C ILE A 164 17.01 -6.58 -15.67
N PHE A 165 17.22 -7.04 -14.43
CA PHE A 165 16.54 -8.20 -13.84
C PHE A 165 15.10 -7.90 -13.38
N SER A 166 14.66 -6.63 -13.36
CA SER A 166 13.32 -6.24 -12.90
C SER A 166 12.19 -6.78 -13.78
N ARG A 167 12.38 -6.88 -15.12
CA ARG A 167 11.28 -7.26 -16.03
C ARG A 167 10.84 -8.72 -15.84
N THR A 168 11.80 -9.64 -15.71
CA THR A 168 11.48 -11.06 -15.51
C THR A 168 10.83 -11.30 -14.15
N VAL A 169 11.33 -10.65 -13.10
CA VAL A 169 10.74 -10.76 -11.76
C VAL A 169 9.35 -10.12 -11.74
N TYR A 170 9.17 -8.96 -12.39
CA TYR A 170 7.87 -8.31 -12.56
C TYR A 170 6.84 -9.19 -13.28
N TYR A 171 7.17 -9.78 -14.43
CA TYR A 171 6.22 -10.64 -15.13
C TYR A 171 5.92 -11.93 -14.35
N THR A 172 6.91 -12.48 -13.65
CA THR A 172 6.72 -13.63 -12.76
C THR A 172 5.82 -13.27 -11.58
N SER A 173 6.00 -12.09 -10.97
CA SER A 173 5.18 -11.65 -9.84
C SER A 173 3.75 -11.32 -10.26
N LEU A 174 3.55 -10.74 -11.46
CA LEU A 174 2.21 -10.59 -12.05
C LEU A 174 1.53 -11.94 -12.32
N ALA A 175 2.28 -12.96 -12.74
CA ALA A 175 1.74 -14.31 -12.88
C ALA A 175 1.37 -14.91 -11.51
N GLY A 176 2.20 -14.69 -10.49
CA GLY A 176 1.92 -15.03 -9.09
C GLY A 176 0.60 -14.44 -8.59
N LEU A 177 0.40 -13.12 -8.79
CA LEU A 177 -0.85 -12.44 -8.43
C LEU A 177 -2.07 -13.07 -9.11
N LYS A 178 -1.99 -13.36 -10.41
CA LYS A 178 -3.08 -14.04 -11.13
C LYS A 178 -3.37 -15.44 -10.57
N ILE A 179 -2.34 -16.14 -10.12
CA ILE A 179 -2.50 -17.44 -9.47
C ILE A 179 -3.25 -17.25 -8.14
N THR A 180 -2.86 -16.29 -7.30
CA THR A 180 -3.53 -16.06 -6.00
C THR A 180 -4.96 -15.54 -6.14
N GLU A 181 -5.28 -14.86 -7.24
CA GLU A 181 -6.64 -14.46 -7.62
C GLU A 181 -7.49 -15.57 -8.22
N SER A 182 -6.89 -16.69 -8.62
CA SER A 182 -7.66 -17.79 -9.21
C SER A 182 -8.73 -18.30 -8.24
N SER A 183 -9.87 -18.72 -8.78
CA SER A 183 -10.99 -19.23 -7.98
C SER A 183 -10.60 -20.42 -7.08
N VAL A 184 -9.61 -21.21 -7.51
CA VAL A 184 -9.06 -22.31 -6.71
C VAL A 184 -8.34 -21.78 -5.48
N ASN A 185 -7.44 -20.80 -5.64
CA ASN A 185 -6.71 -20.22 -4.51
C ASN A 185 -7.62 -19.38 -3.60
N GLN A 186 -8.59 -18.65 -4.16
CA GLN A 186 -9.59 -17.91 -3.37
C GLN A 186 -10.43 -18.83 -2.49
N LYS A 187 -10.70 -20.07 -2.93
CA LYS A 187 -11.35 -21.10 -2.10
C LYS A 187 -10.40 -21.72 -1.07
N LEU A 188 -9.16 -21.99 -1.45
CA LEU A 188 -8.16 -22.62 -0.59
C LEU A 188 -7.73 -21.71 0.57
N LEU A 189 -7.54 -20.42 0.29
CA LEU A 189 -7.08 -19.40 1.22
C LEU A 189 -8.23 -18.54 1.75
N HIS A 190 -9.46 -19.04 1.64
CA HIS A 190 -10.67 -18.32 2.01
C HIS A 190 -10.64 -17.94 3.50
N LEU A 191 -10.71 -16.64 3.76
CA LEU A 191 -10.77 -16.11 5.13
C LEU A 191 -12.17 -16.36 5.70
N LYS A 192 -12.23 -16.78 6.97
CA LYS A 192 -13.49 -17.10 7.65
C LYS A 192 -13.61 -16.27 8.92
N THR A 193 -14.83 -15.81 9.18
CA THR A 193 -15.20 -15.17 10.43
C THR A 193 -15.62 -16.25 11.43
N ASP A 194 -15.06 -16.22 12.63
CA ASP A 194 -15.52 -16.98 13.78
C ASP A 194 -16.78 -16.32 14.34
N GLU A 195 -17.91 -17.02 14.26
CA GLU A 195 -19.21 -16.51 14.70
C GLU A 195 -19.30 -16.33 16.22
N ALA A 196 -18.57 -17.13 17.00
CA ALA A 196 -18.59 -17.05 18.45
C ALA A 196 -17.82 -15.81 18.96
N GLU A 197 -16.75 -15.42 18.25
CA GLU A 197 -15.94 -14.25 18.60
C GLU A 197 -16.47 -12.94 17.99
N CYS A 198 -17.16 -13.03 16.85
CA CYS A 198 -17.66 -11.86 16.13
C CYS A 198 -18.83 -11.19 16.85
N LYS A 199 -18.78 -9.86 16.94
CA LYS A 199 -19.89 -9.02 17.45
C LYS A 199 -20.60 -8.20 16.36
N SER A 200 -20.50 -8.61 15.10
CA SER A 200 -21.15 -7.97 13.94
C SER A 200 -20.97 -6.44 13.85
N CYS A 201 -19.79 -5.93 14.22
CA CYS A 201 -19.52 -4.49 14.25
C CYS A 201 -19.34 -3.83 12.86
N GLY A 202 -19.21 -4.62 11.79
CA GLY A 202 -19.05 -4.13 10.42
C GLY A 202 -17.72 -3.43 10.09
N ILE A 203 -16.74 -3.40 11.00
CA ILE A 203 -15.45 -2.74 10.75
C ILE A 203 -14.72 -3.39 9.56
N CYS A 204 -14.67 -4.72 9.49
CA CYS A 204 -14.02 -5.43 8.39
C CYS A 204 -14.63 -5.09 7.02
N VAL A 205 -15.97 -4.95 6.94
CA VAL A 205 -16.69 -4.53 5.74
C VAL A 205 -16.23 -3.14 5.30
N LYS A 206 -16.19 -2.18 6.22
CA LYS A 206 -15.79 -0.79 5.94
C LYS A 206 -14.31 -0.66 5.54
N LEU A 207 -13.45 -1.56 6.04
CA LEU A 207 -12.01 -1.53 5.78
C LEU A 207 -11.61 -2.24 4.48
N CYS A 208 -12.47 -3.09 3.91
CA CYS A 208 -12.13 -3.90 2.75
C CYS A 208 -11.99 -3.01 1.49
N PRO A 209 -10.78 -2.86 0.92
CA PRO A 209 -10.55 -1.95 -0.21
C PRO A 209 -11.21 -2.43 -1.51
N VAL A 210 -11.55 -3.72 -1.59
CA VAL A 210 -12.10 -4.38 -2.78
C VAL A 210 -13.53 -4.90 -2.55
N HIS A 211 -14.18 -4.45 -1.48
CA HIS A 211 -15.57 -4.82 -1.15
C HIS A 211 -15.84 -6.33 -1.12
N ASN A 212 -14.83 -7.14 -0.76
CA ASN A 212 -14.94 -8.60 -0.68
C ASN A 212 -15.74 -9.10 0.52
N ILE A 213 -16.12 -8.24 1.47
CA ILE A 213 -16.81 -8.65 2.69
C ILE A 213 -18.20 -8.04 2.68
N THR A 214 -19.22 -8.88 2.82
CA THR A 214 -20.63 -8.48 2.92
C THR A 214 -21.16 -8.82 4.31
N MET A 215 -22.19 -8.11 4.75
CA MET A 215 -22.81 -8.35 6.07
C MET A 215 -24.25 -7.86 6.04
N ASP A 216 -25.20 -8.79 6.18
CA ASP A 216 -26.59 -8.45 6.45
C ASP A 216 -26.74 -7.92 7.89
N GLU A 217 -27.80 -7.16 8.15
CA GLU A 217 -28.10 -6.66 9.48
C GLU A 217 -28.24 -7.81 10.50
N GLY A 218 -27.48 -7.70 11.60
CA GLY A 218 -27.48 -8.71 12.68
C GLY A 218 -26.75 -10.02 12.36
N LYS A 219 -26.16 -10.18 11.16
CA LYS A 219 -25.42 -11.39 10.78
C LYS A 219 -23.90 -11.23 10.90
N THR A 220 -23.20 -12.35 10.81
CA THR A 220 -21.73 -12.40 10.74
C THR A 220 -21.24 -11.97 9.35
N PRO A 221 -20.12 -11.24 9.25
CA PRO A 221 -19.54 -10.88 7.97
C PRO A 221 -19.12 -12.10 7.14
N GLU A 222 -19.54 -12.14 5.88
CA GLU A 222 -19.20 -13.17 4.91
C GLU A 222 -18.15 -12.66 3.92
N HIS A 223 -17.09 -13.44 3.75
CA HIS A 223 -16.03 -13.16 2.78
C HIS A 223 -16.37 -13.78 1.43
N GLY A 224 -16.27 -13.01 0.36
CA GLY A 224 -16.32 -13.48 -1.03
C GLY A 224 -14.99 -14.03 -1.52
N PHE A 225 -14.88 -14.17 -2.84
CA PHE A 225 -13.76 -14.79 -3.55
C PHE A 225 -12.94 -13.80 -4.42
N ASN A 226 -12.97 -12.52 -4.08
CA ASN A 226 -12.19 -11.44 -4.72
C ASN A 226 -11.23 -10.80 -3.71
N CYS A 227 -10.66 -11.59 -2.79
CA CYS A 227 -9.76 -11.08 -1.76
C CYS A 227 -8.36 -10.85 -2.34
N GLU A 228 -7.81 -9.64 -2.18
CA GLU A 228 -6.40 -9.36 -2.49
C GLU A 228 -5.46 -9.54 -1.28
N TYR A 229 -5.93 -10.18 -0.20
CA TYR A 229 -5.13 -10.54 0.99
C TYR A 229 -4.34 -9.40 1.64
N CYS A 230 -4.89 -8.17 1.67
CA CYS A 230 -4.24 -7.03 2.35
C CYS A 230 -4.21 -7.10 3.88
N LEU A 231 -4.92 -8.07 4.45
CA LEU A 231 -4.99 -8.39 5.88
C LEU A 231 -5.54 -7.28 6.79
N ARG A 232 -6.19 -6.24 6.25
CA ARG A 232 -6.90 -5.24 7.07
C ARG A 232 -7.93 -5.90 7.99
N CYS A 233 -8.77 -6.78 7.44
CA CYS A 233 -9.87 -7.40 8.17
C CYS A 233 -9.39 -8.31 9.31
N THR A 234 -8.31 -9.07 9.09
CA THR A 234 -7.71 -9.94 10.11
C THR A 234 -6.98 -9.11 11.16
N SER A 235 -6.12 -8.19 10.74
CA SER A 235 -5.23 -7.46 11.65
C SER A 235 -5.89 -6.33 12.43
N LEU A 236 -7.05 -5.84 11.99
CA LEU A 236 -7.75 -4.71 12.61
C LEU A 236 -9.11 -5.11 13.20
N CYS A 237 -9.45 -6.40 13.22
CA CYS A 237 -10.64 -6.88 13.91
C CYS A 237 -10.44 -6.72 15.43
N PRO A 238 -11.26 -5.93 16.13
CA PRO A 238 -11.09 -5.69 17.56
C PRO A 238 -11.32 -6.94 18.42
N ARG A 239 -11.94 -7.97 17.84
CA ARG A 239 -12.18 -9.28 18.49
C ARG A 239 -11.22 -10.37 18.02
N GLY A 240 -10.36 -10.11 17.03
CA GLY A 240 -9.58 -11.18 16.41
C GLY A 240 -10.44 -12.27 15.74
N ALA A 241 -11.71 -11.97 15.44
CA ALA A 241 -12.68 -12.95 14.94
C ALA A 241 -12.45 -13.41 13.49
N ILE A 242 -11.42 -12.92 12.80
CA ILE A 242 -11.10 -13.32 11.44
C ILE A 242 -9.66 -13.80 11.46
N SER A 243 -9.47 -15.12 11.32
CA SER A 243 -8.15 -15.73 11.36
C SER A 243 -7.46 -15.64 10.00
N CYS A 244 -6.13 -15.55 10.03
CA CYS A 244 -5.28 -15.56 8.85
C CYS A 244 -4.57 -16.92 8.79
N PRO A 245 -5.07 -17.90 8.00
CA PRO A 245 -4.62 -19.29 8.08
C PRO A 245 -3.16 -19.50 7.66
N PHE A 246 -2.58 -18.54 6.93
CA PHE A 246 -1.20 -18.58 6.47
C PHE A 246 -0.24 -17.79 7.36
N ASN A 247 -0.70 -17.14 8.44
CA ASN A 247 0.19 -16.54 9.44
C ASN A 247 0.54 -17.56 10.52
N TYR A 248 1.83 -17.61 10.89
CA TYR A 248 2.30 -18.46 11.97
C TYR A 248 1.54 -18.19 13.27
N GLN A 249 0.95 -19.24 13.85
CA GLN A 249 0.12 -19.20 15.07
C GLN A 249 -1.07 -18.22 15.00
N GLY A 250 -1.53 -17.85 13.79
CA GLY A 250 -2.62 -16.89 13.63
C GLY A 250 -2.30 -15.47 14.10
N LYS A 251 -1.02 -15.16 14.37
CA LYS A 251 -0.60 -13.82 14.79
C LYS A 251 -0.88 -12.81 13.69
N THR A 252 -1.20 -11.59 14.09
CA THR A 252 -1.43 -10.47 13.17
C THR A 252 -0.58 -9.28 13.57
N TYR A 253 -0.21 -8.48 12.58
CA TYR A 253 0.50 -7.23 12.78
C TYR A 253 -0.31 -6.07 12.23
N HIS A 254 -0.37 -4.97 12.98
CA HIS A 254 -0.85 -3.69 12.51
C HIS A 254 -0.03 -2.55 13.12
N ALA A 255 0.36 -1.58 12.29
CA ALA A 255 1.14 -0.42 12.72
C ALA A 255 0.24 0.71 13.27
N VAL A 256 -1.05 0.68 12.95
CA VAL A 256 -2.04 1.71 13.30
C VAL A 256 -3.35 1.07 13.74
N LYS A 257 -4.24 1.85 14.36
CA LYS A 257 -5.58 1.40 14.76
C LYS A 257 -6.58 1.52 13.60
N ALA A 258 -7.64 0.72 13.62
CA ALA A 258 -8.70 0.73 12.59
C ALA A 258 -9.26 2.13 12.29
N LYS A 259 -9.40 2.97 13.34
CA LYS A 259 -9.89 4.35 13.22
C LYS A 259 -9.08 5.22 12.24
N GLU A 260 -7.80 4.90 12.01
CA GLU A 260 -6.95 5.67 11.10
C GLU A 260 -7.34 5.46 9.62
N PHE A 261 -8.03 4.35 9.30
CA PHE A 261 -8.53 4.04 7.95
C PHE A 261 -10.01 4.44 7.74
N LEU A 262 -10.72 4.72 8.83
CA LEU A 262 -12.15 5.07 8.82
C LEU A 262 -12.39 6.59 8.84
N LYS A 263 -11.32 7.38 8.78
CA LYS A 263 -11.37 8.83 8.56
C LYS A 263 -11.74 9.15 7.12
#